data_AF-A0A5D2Q6V4-F1
#
_entry.id   AF-A0A5D2Q6V4-F1
#
_cell.length_a   1.000
_cell.length_b   1.000
_cell.length_c   1.000
_cell.angle_alpha   90.00
_cell.angle_beta   90.00
_cell.angle_gamma   90.00
#
_symmetry.space_group_name_H-M   'P 1'
#
loop_
_entity.id
_entity.type
_entity.pdbx_description
1 polymer ?
#
loop_
_entity_poly.entity_id
_entity_poly.type
_entity_poly.pdbx_seq_one_letter_code
_entity_poly.pdbx_strand_id
1 'polypeptide(L)'
;MVDQFGELGIRNKKFGRVIAKSPQLLLKKLQEFLQVVLFFEGLGLDQETVGKLVSRCPEVFAANINTTLKKKVEFLAEFGISNDHLPRVIKKYPEVLVSDVNKTLLPRINYLMEMGLSRRQIALMIHRFPPLLGYSIEEVLKPKLNFPLNTIGKPAKDVVGYPRYFSYSLEKKIKPRFWVLKGRNIECSNVREK
;
A
#
# COMPACT_ATOMS: atom_id res chain seq x y z
N MET A 1 -0.32 17.88 24.11
CA MET A 1 -0.02 17.01 22.95
C MET A 1 0.47 15.65 23.42
N VAL A 2 1.49 15.55 24.29
CA VAL A 2 2.00 14.27 24.81
C VAL A 2 0.91 13.39 25.45
N ASP A 3 -0.02 13.96 26.22
CA ASP A 3 -1.10 13.19 26.88
C ASP A 3 -2.04 12.51 25.87
N GLN A 4 -2.35 13.21 24.77
CA GLN A 4 -3.18 12.69 23.68
C GLN A 4 -2.50 11.54 22.92
N PHE A 5 -1.17 11.58 22.80
CA PHE A 5 -0.41 10.42 22.31
C PHE A 5 -0.53 9.23 23.28
N GLY A 6 -0.56 9.49 24.58
CA GLY A 6 -0.84 8.49 25.61
C GLY A 6 -2.20 7.80 25.43
N GLU A 7 -3.26 8.58 25.16
CA GLU A 7 -4.61 8.07 24.87
C GLU A 7 -4.64 7.18 23.62
N LEU A 8 -3.84 7.49 22.60
CA LEU A 8 -3.66 6.66 21.40
C LEU A 8 -2.70 5.45 21.63
N GLY A 9 -2.31 5.16 22.87
CA GLY A 9 -1.41 4.06 23.22
C GLY A 9 0.06 4.29 22.88
N ILE A 10 0.46 5.53 22.57
CA ILE A 10 1.83 5.92 22.19
C ILE A 10 2.57 6.41 23.43
N ARG A 11 3.31 5.49 24.06
CA ARG A 11 4.13 5.78 25.25
C ARG A 11 5.35 6.67 24.92
N ASN A 12 5.88 7.36 25.92
CA ASN A 12 7.02 8.30 25.81
C ASN A 12 8.22 7.81 24.97
N LYS A 13 8.61 6.53 25.10
CA LYS A 13 9.73 5.96 24.30
C LYS A 13 9.45 5.89 22.79
N LYS A 14 8.18 5.79 22.38
CA LYS A 14 7.76 5.81 20.97
C LYS A 14 7.53 7.23 20.47
N PHE A 15 7.12 8.16 21.35
CA PHE A 15 6.89 9.56 21.01
C PHE A 15 8.12 10.23 20.39
N GLY A 16 9.30 10.05 21.00
CA GLY A 16 10.55 10.62 20.45
C GLY A 16 10.85 10.14 19.02
N ARG A 17 10.57 8.86 18.70
CA ARG A 17 10.72 8.31 17.34
C ARG A 17 9.72 8.90 16.36
N VAL A 18 8.48 9.13 16.81
CA VAL A 18 7.43 9.77 15.99
C VAL A 18 7.84 11.19 15.62
N ILE A 19 8.25 11.99 16.60
CA ILE A 19 8.69 13.37 16.36
C ILE A 19 9.96 13.40 15.51
N ALA A 20 10.91 12.49 15.73
CA ALA A 20 12.12 12.41 14.89
C ALA A 20 11.78 12.10 13.42
N LYS A 21 10.76 11.28 13.15
CA LYS A 21 10.31 10.96 11.80
C LYS A 21 9.49 12.09 11.17
N SER A 22 8.75 12.85 11.98
CA SER A 22 7.86 13.92 11.51
C SER A 22 7.87 15.12 12.47
N PRO A 23 8.95 15.93 12.48
CA PRO A 23 9.10 17.07 13.39
C PRO A 23 8.00 18.12 13.25
N GLN A 24 7.39 18.23 12.06
CA GLN A 24 6.30 19.14 11.75
C GLN A 24 5.04 18.91 12.61
N LEU A 25 4.91 17.74 13.26
CA LEU A 25 3.82 17.51 14.23
C LEU A 25 3.90 18.47 15.42
N LEU A 26 5.10 18.92 15.79
CA LEU A 26 5.27 19.92 16.85
C LEU A 26 4.71 21.30 16.48
N LEU A 27 4.58 21.57 15.18
CA LEU A 27 4.04 22.83 14.67
C LEU A 27 2.50 22.81 14.55
N LYS A 28 1.87 21.64 14.71
CA LYS A 28 0.43 21.47 14.57
C LYS A 28 -0.30 21.81 15.85
N LYS A 29 -1.42 22.53 15.74
CA LYS A 29 -2.34 22.73 16.85
C LYS A 29 -2.94 21.38 17.26
N LEU A 30 -3.15 21.20 18.57
CA LEU A 30 -3.72 19.96 19.11
C LEU A 30 -5.07 19.62 18.45
N GLN A 31 -5.92 20.62 18.27
CA GLN A 31 -7.23 20.46 17.63
C GLN A 31 -7.12 19.95 16.18
N GLU A 32 -6.15 20.42 15.41
CA GLU A 32 -5.93 19.95 14.04
C GLU A 32 -5.49 18.48 14.03
N PHE A 33 -4.62 18.09 14.96
CA PHE A 33 -4.22 16.69 15.12
C PHE A 33 -5.43 15.80 15.46
N LEU A 34 -6.27 16.23 16.41
CA LEU A 34 -7.48 15.50 16.80
C LEU A 34 -8.49 15.39 15.66
N GLN A 35 -8.62 16.41 14.82
CA GLN A 35 -9.46 16.31 13.61
C GLN A 35 -8.95 15.24 12.65
N VAL A 36 -7.63 15.04 12.52
CA VAL A 36 -7.08 13.97 11.69
C VAL A 36 -7.33 12.59 12.31
N VAL A 37 -7.27 12.48 13.65
CA VAL A 37 -7.66 11.26 14.38
C VAL A 37 -9.13 10.91 14.08
N LEU A 38 -10.04 11.87 14.30
CA LEU A 38 -11.47 11.71 14.03
C LEU A 38 -11.76 11.41 12.56
N PHE A 39 -10.98 11.97 11.63
CA PHE A 39 -11.09 11.63 10.22
C PHE A 39 -10.82 10.15 9.95
N PHE A 40 -9.77 9.56 10.54
CA PHE A 40 -9.50 8.13 10.37
C PHE A 40 -10.53 7.25 11.09
N GLU A 41 -11.01 7.67 12.25
CA GLU A 41 -12.11 6.97 12.95
C GLU A 41 -13.40 7.00 12.12
N GLY A 42 -13.71 8.14 11.50
CA GLY A 42 -14.84 8.28 10.58
C GLY A 42 -14.72 7.45 9.29
N LEU A 43 -13.50 7.05 8.91
CA LEU A 43 -13.28 6.06 7.85
C LEU A 43 -13.51 4.62 8.33
N GLY A 44 -13.60 4.37 9.64
CA GLY A 44 -13.79 3.05 10.23
C GLY A 44 -12.50 2.41 10.79
N LEU A 45 -11.47 3.21 11.09
CA LEU A 45 -10.29 2.73 11.80
C LEU A 45 -10.49 2.86 13.31
N ASP A 46 -10.28 1.79 14.06
CA ASP A 46 -10.28 1.82 15.52
C ASP A 46 -9.10 2.65 16.09
N GLN A 47 -9.28 3.15 17.30
CA GLN A 47 -8.29 4.00 18.01
C GLN A 47 -6.91 3.33 18.12
N GLU A 48 -6.86 2.01 18.36
CA GLU A 48 -5.61 1.25 18.43
C GLU A 48 -4.87 1.29 17.07
N THR A 49 -5.60 1.14 15.98
CA THR A 49 -5.09 1.21 14.62
C THR A 49 -4.62 2.63 14.30
N VAL A 50 -5.37 3.67 14.69
CA VAL A 50 -4.94 5.06 14.54
C VAL A 50 -3.63 5.31 15.29
N GLY A 51 -3.49 4.84 16.54
CA GLY A 51 -2.23 4.91 17.29
C GLY A 51 -1.05 4.22 16.60
N LYS A 52 -1.29 3.06 15.97
CA LYS A 52 -0.29 2.38 15.12
C LYS A 52 0.06 3.21 13.89
N LEU A 53 -0.91 3.91 13.28
CA LEU A 53 -0.66 4.79 12.14
C LEU A 53 0.21 5.98 12.52
N VAL A 54 -0.07 6.65 13.64
CA VAL A 54 0.77 7.75 14.14
C VAL A 54 2.21 7.27 14.35
N SER A 55 2.39 6.06 14.88
CA SER A 55 3.72 5.48 15.08
C SER A 55 4.45 5.15 13.77
N ARG A 56 3.72 4.65 12.76
CA ARG A 56 4.30 4.15 11.51
C ARG A 56 4.49 5.25 10.46
N CYS A 57 3.50 6.12 10.29
CA CYS A 57 3.46 7.16 9.27
C CYS A 57 2.93 8.48 9.86
N PRO A 58 3.67 9.09 10.79
CA PRO A 58 3.24 10.32 11.46
C PRO A 58 3.03 11.51 10.52
N GLU A 59 3.64 11.49 9.33
CA GLU A 59 3.48 12.51 8.29
C GLU A 59 2.02 12.68 7.86
N VAL A 60 1.24 11.59 7.91
CA VAL A 60 -0.20 11.60 7.60
C VAL A 60 -0.97 12.48 8.58
N PHE A 61 -0.54 12.54 9.85
CA PHE A 61 -1.17 13.37 10.89
C PHE A 61 -0.75 14.83 10.83
N ALA A 62 0.29 15.14 10.07
CA ALA A 62 0.67 16.51 9.74
C ALA A 62 -0.04 17.04 8.48
N ALA A 63 -0.66 16.17 7.69
CA ALA A 63 -1.31 16.55 6.44
C ALA A 63 -2.63 17.31 6.68
N ASN A 64 -3.04 18.10 5.68
CA ASN A 64 -4.33 18.77 5.70
C ASN A 64 -5.44 17.81 5.24
N ILE A 65 -6.54 17.75 5.99
CA ILE A 65 -7.66 16.85 5.70
C ILE A 65 -8.29 17.16 4.34
N ASN A 66 -8.68 18.42 4.10
CA ASN A 66 -9.47 18.81 2.93
C ASN A 66 -8.64 18.85 1.65
N THR A 67 -7.42 19.36 1.71
CA THR A 67 -6.59 19.55 0.51
C THR A 67 -5.74 18.33 0.18
N THR A 68 -5.48 17.45 1.15
CA THR A 68 -4.61 16.28 0.97
C THR A 68 -5.34 14.97 1.24
N LEU A 69 -5.70 14.67 2.49
CA LEU A 69 -6.17 13.33 2.86
C LEU A 69 -7.44 12.92 2.13
N LYS A 70 -8.45 13.81 2.11
CA LYS A 70 -9.73 13.57 1.44
C LYS A 70 -9.53 13.29 -0.06
N LYS A 71 -8.71 14.09 -0.74
CA LYS A 71 -8.39 13.88 -2.16
C LYS A 71 -7.71 12.54 -2.44
N LYS A 72 -6.84 12.06 -1.54
CA LYS A 72 -6.20 10.73 -1.67
C LYS A 72 -7.20 9.60 -1.46
N VAL A 73 -8.11 9.76 -0.50
CA VAL A 73 -9.17 8.79 -0.22
C VAL A 73 -10.15 8.72 -1.40
N GLU A 74 -10.58 9.87 -1.92
CA GLU A 74 -11.43 9.99 -3.12
C GLU A 74 -10.77 9.36 -4.34
N PHE A 75 -9.48 9.63 -4.57
CA PHE A 75 -8.72 8.99 -5.64
C PHE A 75 -8.75 7.46 -5.56
N LEU A 76 -8.56 6.88 -4.36
CA LEU A 76 -8.63 5.43 -4.17
C LEU A 76 -10.04 4.89 -4.42
N ALA A 77 -11.06 5.62 -3.96
CA ALA A 77 -12.46 5.27 -4.17
C ALA A 77 -12.83 5.28 -5.66
N GLU A 78 -12.53 6.38 -6.36
CA GLU A 78 -12.72 6.53 -7.79
C GLU A 78 -11.95 5.47 -8.59
N PHE A 79 -10.76 5.08 -8.14
CA PHE A 79 -10.01 4.02 -8.80
C PHE A 79 -10.73 2.65 -8.75
N GLY A 80 -11.54 2.41 -7.71
CA GLY A 80 -12.33 1.20 -7.54
C GLY A 80 -12.09 0.49 -6.21
N ILE A 81 -11.49 1.15 -5.21
CA ILE A 81 -11.39 0.61 -3.85
C ILE A 81 -12.66 0.99 -3.10
N SER A 82 -13.49 0.01 -2.71
CA SER A 82 -14.73 0.31 -1.98
C SER A 82 -14.46 0.95 -0.62
N ASN A 83 -15.44 1.73 -0.13
CA ASN A 83 -15.34 2.39 1.17
C ASN A 83 -15.09 1.38 2.30
N ASP A 84 -15.69 0.19 2.23
CA ASP A 84 -15.46 -0.91 3.19
C ASP A 84 -14.02 -1.45 3.16
N HIS A 85 -13.31 -1.28 2.05
CA HIS A 85 -11.93 -1.73 1.89
C HIS A 85 -10.89 -0.66 2.20
N LEU A 86 -11.25 0.64 2.17
CA LEU A 86 -10.33 1.75 2.44
C LEU A 86 -9.62 1.63 3.80
N PRO A 87 -10.30 1.32 4.93
CA PRO A 87 -9.63 1.18 6.23
C PRO A 87 -8.55 0.12 6.21
N ARG A 88 -8.83 -1.00 5.54
CA ARG A 88 -7.88 -2.11 5.40
C ARG A 88 -6.66 -1.72 4.57
N VAL A 89 -6.87 -0.95 3.50
CA VAL A 89 -5.80 -0.45 2.63
C VAL A 89 -4.90 0.51 3.42
N ILE A 90 -5.50 1.52 4.06
CA ILE A 90 -4.80 2.55 4.84
C ILE A 90 -4.05 1.91 6.02
N LYS A 91 -4.67 0.99 6.76
CA LYS A 91 -4.04 0.25 7.86
C LYS A 91 -2.79 -0.52 7.42
N LYS A 92 -2.84 -1.18 6.27
CA LYS A 92 -1.72 -2.00 5.76
C LYS A 92 -0.61 -1.15 5.15
N TYR A 93 -0.94 -0.05 4.49
CA TYR A 93 0.01 0.78 3.76
C TYR A 93 -0.39 2.27 3.80
N PRO A 94 -0.24 2.94 4.95
CA PRO A 94 -0.58 4.35 5.10
C PRO A 94 0.24 5.28 4.22
N GLU A 95 1.41 4.82 3.75
CA GLU A 95 2.29 5.55 2.84
C GLU A 95 1.59 5.90 1.51
N VAL A 96 0.48 5.24 1.16
CA VAL A 96 -0.38 5.61 0.03
C VAL A 96 -0.96 7.02 0.16
N LEU A 97 -1.20 7.50 1.38
CA LEU A 97 -1.77 8.84 1.64
C LEU A 97 -0.71 9.94 1.59
N VAL A 98 0.57 9.57 1.72
CA VAL A 98 1.72 10.50 1.62
C VAL A 98 2.26 10.55 0.20
N SER A 99 2.13 9.47 -0.55
CA SER A 99 2.61 9.35 -1.94
C SER A 99 1.90 10.32 -2.87
N ASP A 100 2.62 10.95 -3.79
CA ASP A 100 2.05 11.83 -4.81
C ASP A 100 1.15 11.05 -5.79
N VAL A 101 -0.05 11.57 -6.10
CA VAL A 101 -0.97 10.84 -6.99
C VAL A 101 -0.39 10.80 -8.41
N ASN A 102 0.04 11.93 -8.93
CA ASN A 102 0.40 12.11 -10.33
C ASN A 102 1.83 11.64 -10.63
N LYS A 103 2.74 11.79 -9.66
CA LYS A 103 4.15 11.42 -9.81
C LYS A 103 4.46 10.00 -9.37
N THR A 104 3.60 9.39 -8.55
CA THR A 104 3.91 8.09 -7.92
C THR A 104 2.82 7.05 -8.13
N LEU A 105 1.58 7.31 -7.69
CA LEU A 105 0.53 6.28 -7.71
C LEU A 105 0.01 6.00 -9.12
N LEU A 106 -0.35 7.05 -9.87
CA LEU A 106 -0.86 6.93 -11.24
C LEU A 106 0.15 6.30 -12.20
N PRO A 107 1.45 6.69 -12.24
CA PRO A 107 2.42 6.02 -13.10
C PRO A 107 2.51 4.51 -12.84
N ARG A 108 2.46 4.08 -11.57
CA ARG A 108 2.48 2.65 -11.20
C ARG A 108 1.22 1.91 -11.66
N ILE A 109 0.06 2.56 -11.54
CA ILE A 109 -1.23 2.03 -12.00
C ILE A 109 -1.25 1.94 -13.54
N ASN A 110 -0.82 2.99 -14.23
CA ASN A 110 -0.78 3.04 -15.69
C ASN A 110 0.14 1.97 -16.25
N TYR A 111 1.32 1.79 -15.67
CA TYR A 111 2.21 0.70 -16.04
C TYR A 111 1.55 -0.68 -15.91
N LEU A 112 0.83 -0.95 -14.83
CA LEU A 112 0.10 -2.21 -14.66
C LEU A 112 -1.00 -2.38 -15.72
N MET A 113 -1.68 -1.29 -16.12
CA MET A 113 -2.66 -1.30 -17.21
C MET A 113 -2.01 -1.57 -18.58
N GLU A 114 -0.86 -0.96 -18.86
CA GLU A 114 -0.07 -1.20 -20.08
C GLU A 114 0.38 -2.67 -20.19
N MET A 115 0.62 -3.33 -19.07
CA MET A 115 0.93 -4.77 -19.02
C MET A 115 -0.31 -5.68 -19.17
N GLY A 116 -1.46 -5.12 -19.53
CA GLY A 116 -2.68 -5.85 -19.84
C GLY A 116 -3.57 -6.18 -18.63
N LEU A 117 -3.34 -5.56 -17.48
CA LEU A 117 -4.21 -5.73 -16.31
C LEU A 117 -5.36 -4.71 -16.34
N SER A 118 -6.59 -5.19 -16.23
CA SER A 118 -7.75 -4.30 -16.13
C SER A 118 -7.75 -3.50 -14.83
N ARG A 119 -8.39 -2.32 -14.84
CA ARG A 119 -8.61 -1.49 -13.64
C ARG A 119 -9.18 -2.30 -12.47
N ARG A 120 -10.13 -3.19 -12.73
CA ARG A 120 -10.74 -4.09 -11.72
C ARG A 120 -9.71 -5.05 -11.11
N GLN A 121 -8.83 -5.65 -11.93
CA GLN A 121 -7.77 -6.53 -11.44
C GLN A 121 -6.77 -5.77 -10.58
N ILE A 122 -6.38 -4.56 -10.99
CA ILE A 122 -5.45 -3.72 -10.22
C ILE A 122 -6.08 -3.30 -8.89
N ALA A 123 -7.34 -2.88 -8.88
CA ALA A 123 -8.07 -2.56 -7.65
C ALA A 123 -8.12 -3.75 -6.69
N LEU A 124 -8.39 -4.97 -7.21
CA LEU A 124 -8.35 -6.20 -6.42
C LEU A 124 -6.95 -6.45 -5.83
N MET A 125 -5.89 -6.23 -6.63
CA MET A 125 -4.51 -6.39 -6.17
C MET A 125 -4.14 -5.38 -5.07
N ILE A 126 -4.53 -4.11 -5.22
CA ILE A 126 -4.32 -3.05 -4.23
C ILE A 126 -5.05 -3.41 -2.94
N HIS A 127 -6.32 -3.83 -2.98
CA HIS A 127 -7.05 -4.26 -1.79
C HIS A 127 -6.34 -5.42 -1.06
N ARG A 128 -5.90 -6.44 -1.80
CA ARG A 128 -5.23 -7.63 -1.21
C ARG A 128 -3.85 -7.29 -0.66
N PHE A 129 -3.08 -6.49 -1.40
CA PHE A 129 -1.71 -6.14 -1.08
C PHE A 129 -1.40 -4.66 -1.46
N PRO A 130 -1.80 -3.71 -0.60
CA PRO A 130 -1.59 -2.28 -0.83
C PRO A 130 -0.15 -1.83 -1.09
N PRO A 131 0.90 -2.45 -0.48
CA PRO A 131 2.29 -2.07 -0.76
C PRO A 131 2.72 -2.25 -2.22
N LEU A 132 1.90 -2.91 -3.07
CA LEU A 132 2.09 -2.93 -4.52
C LEU A 132 2.36 -1.54 -5.09
N LEU A 133 1.59 -0.54 -4.64
CA LEU A 133 1.74 0.84 -5.09
C LEU A 133 2.96 1.54 -4.51
N GLY A 134 3.77 0.87 -3.68
CA GLY A 134 5.06 1.37 -3.19
C GLY A 134 6.26 0.96 -4.03
N TYR A 135 6.09 -0.03 -4.92
CA TYR A 135 7.20 -0.60 -5.66
C TYR A 135 7.60 0.24 -6.88
N SER A 136 8.91 0.40 -7.07
CA SER A 136 9.47 1.03 -8.27
C SER A 136 9.09 0.24 -9.52
N ILE A 137 8.76 0.96 -10.59
CA ILE A 137 8.45 0.35 -11.88
C ILE A 137 9.68 -0.39 -12.40
N GLU A 138 10.81 0.30 -12.52
CA GLU A 138 12.04 -0.25 -13.11
C GLU A 138 12.70 -1.32 -12.24
N GLU A 139 12.77 -1.12 -10.93
CA GLU A 139 13.52 -2.03 -10.04
C GLU A 139 12.72 -3.26 -9.61
N VAL A 140 11.38 -3.19 -9.64
CA VAL A 140 10.53 -4.22 -9.03
C VAL A 140 9.41 -4.68 -9.94
N LEU A 141 8.51 -3.79 -10.38
CA LEU A 141 7.31 -4.23 -11.10
C LEU A 141 7.67 -4.84 -12.46
N LYS A 142 8.52 -4.14 -13.22
CA LYS A 142 8.94 -4.53 -14.57
C LYS A 142 9.74 -5.83 -14.63
N PRO A 143 10.84 -6.02 -13.88
CA PRO A 143 11.57 -7.28 -13.93
C PRO A 143 10.71 -8.46 -13.46
N LYS A 144 9.81 -8.24 -12.51
CA LYS A 144 8.92 -9.30 -11.99
C LYS A 144 7.75 -9.61 -12.91
N LEU A 145 7.26 -8.68 -13.72
CA LEU A 145 6.28 -8.98 -14.76
C LEU A 145 6.93 -9.57 -16.02
N ASN A 146 8.11 -9.10 -16.41
CA ASN A 146 8.83 -9.60 -17.57
C ASN A 146 9.21 -11.08 -17.44
N PHE A 147 9.53 -11.56 -16.24
CA PHE A 147 9.85 -12.98 -16.04
C PHE A 147 8.69 -13.92 -16.42
N PRO A 148 7.48 -13.82 -15.85
CA PRO A 148 6.35 -14.63 -16.29
C PRO A 148 5.94 -14.35 -17.74
N LEU A 149 5.88 -13.09 -18.17
CA LEU A 149 5.46 -12.72 -19.52
C LEU A 149 6.40 -13.25 -20.60
N ASN A 150 7.69 -12.93 -20.50
CA ASN A 150 8.66 -13.12 -21.57
C ASN A 150 9.49 -14.40 -21.42
N THR A 151 9.70 -14.89 -20.20
CA THR A 151 10.51 -16.10 -19.96
C THR A 151 9.66 -17.36 -19.82
N ILE A 152 8.48 -17.25 -19.20
CA ILE A 152 7.59 -18.40 -18.96
C ILE A 152 6.50 -18.48 -20.05
N GLY A 153 6.15 -17.37 -20.72
CA GLY A 153 5.06 -17.33 -21.70
C GLY A 153 3.68 -17.24 -21.05
N LYS A 154 3.61 -16.72 -19.82
CA LYS A 154 2.41 -16.64 -19.01
C LYS A 154 1.82 -15.24 -19.03
N PRO A 155 0.48 -15.09 -19.10
CA PRO A 155 -0.14 -13.78 -19.11
C PRO A 155 -0.01 -13.08 -17.75
N ALA A 156 0.02 -11.74 -17.75
CA ALA A 156 0.11 -10.93 -16.52
C ALA A 156 -1.02 -11.24 -15.51
N LYS A 157 -2.18 -11.71 -15.99
CA LYS A 157 -3.32 -12.08 -15.12
C LYS A 157 -2.96 -13.10 -14.04
N ASP A 158 -1.92 -13.91 -14.25
CA ASP A 158 -1.49 -14.92 -13.28
C ASP A 158 -0.95 -14.31 -11.97
N VAL A 159 -0.46 -13.06 -11.98
CA VAL A 159 -0.03 -12.38 -10.76
C VAL A 159 -1.18 -11.76 -9.96
N VAL A 160 -2.37 -11.63 -10.56
CA VAL A 160 -3.55 -10.99 -9.92
C VAL A 160 -4.03 -11.81 -8.73
N GLY A 161 -3.98 -13.13 -8.82
CA GLY A 161 -4.36 -14.03 -7.73
C GLY A 161 -3.50 -13.81 -6.48
N TYR A 162 -2.23 -13.45 -6.66
CA TYR A 162 -1.24 -13.35 -5.59
C TYR A 162 -0.31 -12.13 -5.75
N PRO A 163 -0.79 -10.89 -5.49
CA PRO A 163 0.00 -9.67 -5.66
C PRO A 163 1.21 -9.58 -4.71
N ARG A 164 1.26 -10.38 -3.64
CA ARG A 164 2.45 -10.50 -2.78
C ARG A 164 3.67 -11.05 -3.54
N TYR A 165 3.48 -11.64 -4.72
CA TYR A 165 4.55 -11.99 -5.65
C TYR A 165 5.60 -10.88 -5.80
N PHE A 166 5.16 -9.62 -5.92
CA PHE A 166 6.04 -8.46 -6.05
C PHE A 166 6.91 -8.17 -4.83
N SER A 167 6.65 -8.80 -3.68
CA SER A 167 7.50 -8.66 -2.48
C SER A 167 8.66 -9.64 -2.41
N TYR A 168 8.65 -10.70 -3.24
CA TYR A 168 9.71 -11.71 -3.22
C TYR A 168 10.85 -11.36 -4.16
N SER A 169 12.08 -11.68 -3.77
CA SER A 169 13.26 -11.50 -4.61
C SER A 169 13.15 -12.36 -5.88
N LEU A 170 13.32 -11.72 -7.03
CA LEU A 170 13.30 -12.41 -8.32
C LEU A 170 14.43 -13.45 -8.41
N GLU A 171 15.66 -13.00 -8.16
CA GLU A 171 16.87 -13.82 -8.28
C GLU A 171 17.01 -14.86 -7.16
N LYS A 172 16.68 -14.50 -5.91
CA LYS A 172 16.94 -15.40 -4.75
C LYS A 172 15.78 -16.34 -4.43
N LYS A 173 14.56 -16.05 -4.89
CA LYS A 173 13.37 -16.83 -4.50
C LYS A 173 12.54 -17.31 -5.69
N ILE A 174 12.22 -16.43 -6.63
CA ILE A 174 11.28 -16.75 -7.71
C ILE A 174 11.95 -17.64 -8.77
N LYS A 175 13.04 -17.17 -9.39
CA LYS A 175 13.75 -17.89 -10.44
C LYS A 175 14.26 -19.26 -9.99
N PRO A 176 14.97 -19.42 -8.84
CA PRO A 176 15.48 -20.72 -8.43
C PRO A 176 14.39 -21.77 -8.27
N ARG A 177 13.26 -21.39 -7.67
CA ARG A 177 12.12 -22.31 -7.47
C ARG A 177 11.45 -22.66 -8.79
N PHE A 178 11.28 -21.69 -9.67
CA PHE A 178 10.74 -21.96 -11.01
C PHE A 178 11.60 -22.98 -11.76
N TRP A 179 12.93 -22.81 -11.78
CA TRP A 179 13.82 -23.72 -12.48
C TRP A 179 13.86 -25.13 -11.88
N VAL A 180 13.74 -25.25 -10.55
CA VAL A 180 13.59 -26.57 -9.89
C VAL A 180 12.30 -27.27 -10.33
N LEU A 181 11.16 -26.55 -10.40
CA LEU A 181 9.89 -27.12 -10.84
C LEU A 181 9.94 -27.51 -12.32
N LYS A 182 10.51 -26.64 -13.16
CA LYS A 182 10.67 -26.91 -14.60
C LYS A 182 11.57 -28.11 -14.85
N GLY A 183 12.68 -28.24 -14.13
CA GLY A 183 13.56 -29.41 -14.22
C GLY A 183 12.92 -30.73 -13.73
N ARG A 184 11.80 -30.65 -13.01
CA ARG A 184 10.99 -31.80 -12.59
C ARG A 184 9.76 -32.02 -13.48
N ASN A 185 9.65 -31.32 -14.60
CA ASN A 185 8.48 -31.33 -15.49
C ASN A 185 7.15 -30.98 -14.78
N ILE A 186 7.21 -30.17 -13.73
CA ILE A 186 6.02 -29.68 -13.04
C ILE A 186 5.57 -28.38 -13.70
N GLU A 187 4.44 -28.45 -14.41
CA GLU A 187 3.80 -27.26 -14.96
C GLU A 187 3.24 -26.39 -13.84
N CYS A 188 3.66 -25.12 -13.81
CA CYS A 188 3.02 -24.14 -12.96
C CYS A 188 1.74 -23.70 -13.68
N SER A 189 0.60 -24.38 -13.55
CA SER A 189 -0.70 -23.90 -14.01
C SER A 189 -1.53 -23.42 -12.81
N ASN A 190 -2.40 -22.41 -12.99
CA ASN A 190 -3.19 -21.89 -11.87
C ASN A 190 -4.20 -22.94 -11.43
N VAL A 191 -4.09 -23.36 -10.17
CA VAL A 191 -5.12 -24.15 -9.50
C VAL A 191 -6.38 -23.30 -9.32
N ARG A 192 -7.40 -23.64 -10.12
CA ARG A 192 -8.87 -23.44 -9.96
C ARG A 192 -9.38 -21.99 -9.85
N GLU A 193 -10.04 -21.56 -10.94
CA GLU A 193 -11.22 -20.70 -10.84
C GLU A 193 -12.32 -21.49 -10.09
N LYS A 194 -12.65 -21.05 -8.88
CA LYS A 194 -13.90 -21.33 -8.19
C LYS A 194 -14.48 -20.00 -7.75
#